data_AF-A0A959CJ44-F1
#
_entry.id   AF-A0A959CJ44-F1
#
_cell.length_a   1.000
_cell.length_b   1.000
_cell.length_c   1.000
_cell.angle_alpha   90.00
_cell.angle_beta   90.00
_cell.angle_gamma   90.00
#
_symmetry.space_group_name_H-M   'P 1'
#
loop_
_entity.id
_entity.type
_entity.pdbx_description
1 polymer ?
#
loop_
_entity_poly.entity_id
_entity_poly.type
_entity_poly.pdbx_seq_one_letter_code
_entity_poly.pdbx_strand_id
1 'polypeptide(L)'
;DAGDGYGYEQGQYKHRIFTTKAGPNNFSMVQETTGAYQPTYRSFQVILFGLPFQAGRCVVDGEITAFGQEGRQVKVEVPEGFGEILFS
;
A
#
# COMPACT_ATOMS: atom_id res chain seq x y z
N ASP A 1 -3.47 6.47 -15.34
CA ASP A 1 -3.96 6.70 -16.70
C ASP A 1 -2.86 7.42 -17.45
N ALA A 2 -2.33 6.81 -18.50
CA ALA A 2 -1.41 7.49 -19.41
C ALA A 2 -2.30 8.29 -20.34
N GLY A 3 -2.30 9.61 -20.16
CA GLY A 3 -3.22 10.51 -20.85
C GLY A 3 -3.20 10.29 -22.36
N ASP A 4 -4.21 9.61 -22.86
CA ASP A 4 -4.99 9.99 -24.03
C ASP A 4 -6.22 9.07 -24.10
N GLY A 5 -7.37 9.70 -24.33
CA GLY A 5 -8.70 9.13 -24.08
C GLY A 5 -9.00 7.82 -24.82
N TYR A 6 -10.04 7.13 -24.32
CA TYR A 6 -10.69 5.95 -24.89
C TYR A 6 -10.11 4.56 -24.56
N GLY A 7 -9.43 4.39 -23.41
CA GLY A 7 -9.02 3.06 -22.90
C GLY A 7 -10.01 2.34 -21.97
N TYR A 8 -11.08 3.01 -21.54
CA TYR A 8 -11.96 2.54 -20.45
C TYR A 8 -12.94 1.42 -20.83
N GLU A 9 -13.12 1.10 -22.12
CA GLU A 9 -14.14 0.14 -22.58
C GLU A 9 -13.64 -1.31 -22.77
N GLN A 10 -12.38 -1.65 -22.47
CA GLN A 10 -11.83 -3.00 -22.75
C GLN A 10 -11.17 -3.71 -21.56
N GLY A 11 -11.60 -3.44 -20.32
CA GLY A 11 -11.03 -4.14 -19.15
C GLY A 11 -9.56 -3.82 -18.86
N GLN A 12 -9.02 -2.78 -19.53
CA GLN A 12 -7.67 -2.23 -19.38
C GLN A 12 -7.59 -1.27 -18.18
N TYR A 13 -8.32 -1.57 -17.10
CA TYR A 13 -8.21 -0.83 -15.84
C TYR A 13 -7.63 -1.73 -14.75
N LYS A 14 -6.96 -1.11 -13.78
CA LYS A 14 -6.56 -1.74 -12.54
C LYS A 14 -7.26 -1.03 -11.40
N HIS A 15 -8.23 -1.70 -10.81
CA HIS A 15 -8.95 -1.18 -9.65
C HIS A 15 -8.27 -1.72 -8.40
N ARG A 16 -7.86 -0.82 -7.51
CA ARG A 16 -7.27 -1.20 -6.23
C ARG A 16 -8.08 -0.61 -5.09
N ILE A 17 -8.48 -1.46 -4.16
CA ILE A 17 -9.18 -1.08 -2.95
C ILE A 17 -8.19 -1.23 -1.80
N PHE A 18 -7.99 -0.14 -1.06
CA PHE A 18 -7.18 -0.14 0.15
C PHE A 18 -8.10 -0.02 1.37
N THR A 19 -8.14 -1.07 2.18
CA THR A 19 -8.89 -1.08 3.44
C THR A 19 -7.92 -0.85 4.58
N THR A 20 -8.15 0.19 5.40
CA THR A 20 -7.27 0.49 6.54
C THR A 20 -7.99 0.31 7.87
N LYS A 21 -7.25 -0.13 8.89
CA LYS A 21 -7.70 -0.18 10.27
C LYS A 21 -6.59 0.40 11.15
N ALA A 22 -6.95 1.34 12.02
CA ALA A 22 -6.03 1.93 12.98
C ALA A 22 -6.52 1.66 14.40
N GLY A 23 -5.63 1.13 15.24
CA GLY A 23 -5.79 1.03 16.67
C GLY A 23 -4.81 1.95 17.41
N PRO A 24 -4.82 1.92 18.76
CA PRO A 24 -3.91 2.72 19.56
C PRO A 24 -2.43 2.40 19.31
N ASN A 25 -2.11 1.13 19.03
CA ASN A 25 -0.74 0.61 18.91
C ASN A 25 -0.54 -0.24 17.65
N ASN A 26 -1.47 -0.19 16.70
CA ASN A 26 -1.33 -0.92 15.45
C ASN A 26 -2.04 -0.20 14.31
N PHE A 27 -1.59 -0.50 13.10
CA PHE A 27 -2.24 -0.08 11.88
C PHE A 27 -2.13 -1.22 10.87
N SER A 28 -3.23 -1.56 10.20
CA SER A 28 -3.20 -2.47 9.07
C SER A 28 -3.77 -1.83 7.81
N MET A 29 -3.23 -2.25 6.67
CA MET A 29 -3.73 -1.93 5.33
C MET A 29 -3.80 -3.21 4.53
N VAL A 30 -4.97 -3.51 3.98
CA VAL A 30 -5.18 -4.63 3.05
C VAL A 30 -5.43 -4.05 1.67
N GLN A 31 -4.81 -4.64 0.67
CA GLN A 31 -5.01 -4.29 -0.74
C GLN A 31 -5.74 -5.43 -1.45
N GLU A 32 -6.81 -5.07 -2.17
CA GLU A 32 -7.48 -5.95 -3.12
C GLU A 32 -7.36 -5.34 -4.52
N THR A 33 -6.94 -6.15 -5.50
CA THR A 33 -6.72 -5.70 -6.87
C THR A 33 -7.60 -6.49 -7.83
N THR A 34 -8.32 -5.78 -8.69
CA THR A 34 -9.11 -6.36 -9.79
C THR A 34 -8.79 -5.69 -11.13
N GLY A 35 -9.06 -6.40 -12.23
CA GLY A 35 -8.76 -5.94 -13.59
C GLY A 35 -7.45 -6.50 -14.16
N ALA A 36 -7.31 -6.45 -15.49
CA ALA A 36 -6.25 -7.14 -16.23
C ALA A 36 -5.06 -6.23 -16.60
N TYR A 37 -5.15 -4.93 -16.32
CA TYR A 37 -4.07 -4.00 -16.64
C TYR A 37 -2.83 -4.30 -15.79
N GLN A 38 -1.68 -4.47 -16.43
CA GLN A 38 -0.40 -4.66 -15.75
C GLN A 38 0.39 -3.34 -15.78
N PRO A 39 0.62 -2.71 -14.62
CA PRO A 39 1.42 -1.50 -14.56
C PRO A 39 2.90 -1.80 -14.86
N THR A 40 3.63 -0.79 -15.35
CA THR A 40 5.07 -0.90 -15.57
C THR A 40 5.90 -0.77 -14.29
N TYR A 41 5.32 -0.23 -13.21
CA TYR A 41 5.96 -0.19 -11.89
C TYR A 41 5.84 -1.52 -11.14
N ARG A 42 6.86 -1.83 -10.34
CA ARG A 42 6.96 -3.08 -9.57
C ARG A 42 6.81 -2.90 -8.07
N SER A 43 6.97 -1.68 -7.57
CA SER A 43 6.85 -1.35 -6.15
C SER A 43 6.05 -0.07 -5.93
N PHE A 44 5.57 0.08 -4.71
CA PHE A 44 4.97 1.29 -4.18
C PHE A 44 5.77 1.81 -3.01
N GLN A 45 5.75 3.12 -2.83
CA GLN A 45 6.12 3.74 -1.58
C GLN A 45 4.85 4.14 -0.83
N VAL A 46 4.55 3.41 0.24
CA VAL A 46 3.43 3.75 1.13
C VAL A 46 3.95 4.73 2.17
N ILE A 47 3.30 5.90 2.24
CA ILE A 47 3.60 6.93 3.23
C ILE A 47 2.37 7.12 4.11
N LEU A 48 2.49 6.75 5.38
CA LEU A 48 1.47 6.94 6.39
C LEU A 48 1.78 8.20 7.20
N PHE A 49 0.77 9.03 7.38
CA PHE A 49 0.88 10.25 8.18
C PHE A 49 -0.01 10.15 9.42
N GLY A 50 0.51 10.61 10.55
CA GLY A 50 -0.29 10.81 11.76
C GLY A 50 -0.56 9.55 12.58
N LEU A 51 0.22 8.47 12.38
CA LEU A 51 0.12 7.29 13.24
C LEU A 51 0.13 7.72 14.73
N PRO A 52 -0.81 7.22 15.55
CA PRO A 52 -0.93 7.62 16.94
C PRO A 52 0.12 6.96 17.85
N PHE A 53 0.97 6.10 17.30
CA PHE A 53 2.04 5.38 17.97
C PHE A 53 3.34 5.44 17.15
N GLN A 54 4.45 5.08 17.80
CA GLN A 54 5.73 4.83 17.13
C GLN A 54 5.80 3.37 16.72
N ALA A 55 5.95 3.08 15.43
CA ALA A 55 5.98 1.70 14.95
C ALA A 55 7.36 1.09 15.28
N GLY A 56 7.35 -0.08 15.92
CA GLY A 56 8.55 -0.86 16.18
C GLY A 56 8.82 -1.90 15.10
N ARG A 57 7.78 -2.30 14.36
CA ARG A 57 7.84 -3.36 13.35
C ARG A 57 6.88 -3.08 12.20
N CYS A 58 7.32 -3.42 10.99
CA CYS A 58 6.48 -3.53 9.80
C CYS A 58 6.52 -4.97 9.29
N VAL A 59 5.35 -5.51 8.96
CA VAL A 59 5.20 -6.82 8.32
C VAL A 59 4.44 -6.62 7.02
N VAL A 60 5.00 -7.10 5.91
CA VAL A 60 4.37 -7.07 4.58
C VAL A 60 4.21 -8.51 4.13
N ASP A 61 2.96 -8.94 3.89
CA ASP A 61 2.63 -10.31 3.47
C ASP A 61 3.28 -11.42 4.34
N GLY A 62 3.43 -11.17 5.64
CA GLY A 62 4.02 -12.09 6.61
C GLY A 62 5.53 -11.95 6.83
N GLU A 63 6.23 -11.15 6.02
CA GLU A 63 7.68 -10.93 6.14
C GLU A 63 8.00 -9.60 6.84
N ILE A 64 9.06 -9.59 7.66
CA ILE A 64 9.53 -8.36 8.32
C ILE A 64 10.20 -7.47 7.28
N THR A 65 9.68 -6.25 7.13
CA THR A 65 10.16 -5.29 6.14
C THR A 65 10.74 -4.05 6.79
N ALA A 66 11.88 -3.59 6.29
CA ALA A 66 12.47 -2.33 6.75
C ALA A 66 11.61 -1.14 6.33
N PHE A 67 11.53 -0.13 7.20
CA PHE A 67 10.77 1.08 6.95
C PHE A 67 11.49 2.29 7.55
N GLY A 68 11.23 3.47 6.99
CA GLY A 68 11.66 4.75 7.56
C GLY A 68 10.57 5.32 8.45
N GLN A 69 10.96 5.91 9.59
CA GLN A 69 10.04 6.66 10.44
C GLN A 69 10.67 7.98 10.87
N GLU A 70 9.94 9.07 10.65
CA GLU A 70 10.33 10.44 11.03
C GLU A 70 9.14 11.10 11.73
N GLY A 71 9.25 11.28 13.05
CA GLY A 71 8.14 11.77 13.88
C GLY A 71 6.90 10.87 13.74
N ARG A 72 5.81 11.44 13.22
CA ARG A 72 4.52 10.73 13.00
C ARG A 72 4.32 10.26 11.56
N GLN A 73 5.37 10.31 10.75
CA GLN A 73 5.37 9.80 9.38
C GLN A 73 6.11 8.47 9.31
N VAL A 74 5.52 7.51 8.61
CA VAL A 74 6.12 6.22 8.31
C VAL A 74 6.16 6.01 6.80
N LYS A 75 7.27 5.51 6.29
CA LYS A 75 7.49 5.22 4.87
C LYS A 75 7.99 3.79 4.72
N VAL A 76 7.31 3.00 3.90
CA VAL A 76 7.71 1.63 3.55
C VAL A 76 7.64 1.43 2.04
N GLU A 77 8.60 0.72 1.48
CA GLU A 77 8.54 0.25 0.10
C GLU A 77 7.96 -1.16 0.07
N VAL A 78 6.94 -1.37 -0.76
CA VAL A 78 6.20 -2.65 -0.84
C VAL A 78 6.06 -3.11 -2.29
N PRO A 79 5.98 -4.41 -2.56
CA PRO A 79 5.65 -4.92 -3.88
C PRO A 79 4.32 -4.35 -4.38
N GLU A 80 4.18 -4.12 -5.68
CA GLU A 80 2.94 -3.61 -6.26
C GLU A 80 1.71 -4.48 -5.91
N GLY A 81 1.92 -5.80 -5.85
CA GLY A 81 0.88 -6.78 -5.56
C GLY A 81 0.75 -7.15 -4.09
N PHE A 82 1.24 -6.33 -3.14
CA PHE A 82 1.13 -6.67 -1.73
C PHE A 82 -0.33 -6.94 -1.33
N GLY A 83 -0.55 -7.87 -0.41
CA GLY A 83 -1.87 -8.21 0.12
C GLY A 83 -2.15 -7.47 1.43
N GLU A 84 -1.19 -7.45 2.35
CA GLU A 84 -1.34 -6.83 3.67
C GLU A 84 -0.06 -6.13 4.13
N ILE A 85 -0.23 -4.99 4.79
CA ILE A 85 0.79 -4.31 5.59
C ILE A 85 0.27 -4.20 7.02
N LEU A 86 1.12 -4.56 7.99
CA LEU A 86 0.86 -4.40 9.42
C LEU A 86 2.00 -3.60 10.07
N PHE A 87 1.65 -2.54 10.77
CA PHE A 87 2.53 -1.80 11.67
C PHE A 87 2.11 -2.03 13.12
N SER A 88 3.10 -2.23 13.99
CA SER A 88 2.95 -2.38 15.45
C SER A 88 4.14 -1.78 16.18
#